data_AF-A0A165WXP5-F1
#
_entry.id   AF-A0A165WXP5-F1
#
_cell.length_a   1.000
_cell.length_b   1.000
_cell.length_c   1.000
_cell.angle_alpha   90.00
_cell.angle_beta   90.00
_cell.angle_gamma   90.00
#
_symmetry.space_group_name_H-M   'P 1'
#
loop_
_entity.id
_entity.type
_entity.pdbx_description
1 polymer ?
#
loop_
_entity_poly.entity_id
_entity_poly.type
_entity_poly.pdbx_seq_one_letter_code
_entity_poly.pdbx_strand_id
1 'polypeptide(L)'
;MECTPNSTWRRFEYEAKTDVVEDHSEDKHRESSVISIDDDSGEEQGDAIMVSVVEVSDEEDPESDPGSEDEGMFISDWTLMCPYCDETLPSEPSDRLKHSRILLDEKSILDCDNLDVSPNPYHRYIRPFVNTLEYCTRHRFELNLANSLRNSAWASALPVHFEDLEHRVTSLINILEDVSNYPLDNEFYQDLQRSVEATGESRAFGAIGQYSSINRTSTGYYGERGMAIIFNVLSGHFPVNERVWGVPMMQFIYRVLIPETAIRLIEEDLHLINSTAADRRTAIKIKAESTNYGNMENGHE
;
A
#
# COMPACT_ATOMS: atom_id res chain seq x y z
N MET A 1 -30.80 -10.26 -10.61
CA MET A 1 -30.41 -11.68 -10.75
C MET A 1 -30.72 -12.35 -9.44
N GLU A 2 -31.41 -13.49 -9.46
CA GLU A 2 -31.74 -14.22 -8.23
C GLU A 2 -30.62 -15.24 -7.95
N CYS A 3 -30.11 -15.30 -6.72
CA CYS A 3 -29.21 -16.38 -6.30
C CYS A 3 -30.02 -17.69 -6.28
N THR A 4 -29.92 -18.50 -7.32
CA THR A 4 -30.36 -19.90 -7.26
C THR A 4 -29.25 -20.72 -6.59
N PRO A 5 -29.42 -21.22 -5.35
CA PRO A 5 -28.38 -21.99 -4.66
C PRO A 5 -28.19 -23.32 -5.39
N ASN A 6 -27.06 -23.45 -6.09
CA ASN A 6 -26.77 -24.59 -6.96
C ASN A 6 -25.27 -24.96 -6.92
N SER A 7 -24.65 -24.84 -5.75
CA SER A 7 -23.31 -25.38 -5.52
C SER A 7 -23.38 -26.90 -5.36
N THR A 8 -22.77 -27.60 -6.32
CA THR A 8 -22.53 -29.05 -6.23
C THR A 8 -21.76 -29.46 -4.98
N TRP A 9 -21.04 -28.54 -4.35
CA TRP A 9 -20.35 -28.76 -3.07
C TRP A 9 -21.30 -29.11 -1.92
N ARG A 10 -22.35 -28.32 -1.66
CA ARG A 10 -23.29 -28.63 -0.56
C ARG A 10 -24.02 -29.96 -0.77
N ARG A 11 -24.24 -30.33 -2.04
CA ARG A 11 -24.74 -31.66 -2.41
C ARG A 11 -23.74 -32.77 -2.10
N PHE A 12 -22.49 -32.64 -2.55
CA PHE A 12 -21.43 -33.61 -2.26
C PHE A 12 -21.17 -33.74 -0.75
N GLU A 13 -21.19 -32.63 -0.01
CA GLU A 13 -20.98 -32.64 1.44
C GLU A 13 -22.15 -33.30 2.19
N TYR A 14 -23.37 -33.21 1.67
CA TYR A 14 -24.53 -33.95 2.17
C TYR A 14 -24.42 -35.45 1.86
N GLU A 15 -24.15 -35.81 0.60
CA GLU A 15 -23.97 -37.20 0.15
C GLU A 15 -22.81 -37.89 0.91
N ALA A 16 -21.68 -37.21 1.10
CA ALA A 16 -20.53 -37.70 1.88
C ALA A 16 -20.79 -37.77 3.40
N LYS A 17 -21.75 -37.00 3.95
CA LYS A 17 -22.17 -37.13 5.35
C LYS A 17 -23.18 -38.26 5.57
N THR A 18 -23.93 -38.66 4.54
CA THR A 18 -24.83 -39.82 4.62
C THR A 18 -24.09 -41.16 4.53
N ASP A 19 -23.02 -41.26 3.74
CA ASP A 19 -22.24 -42.50 3.56
C ASP A 19 -21.46 -42.95 4.82
N VAL A 20 -21.28 -42.07 5.82
CA VAL A 20 -20.47 -42.32 7.03
C VAL A 20 -21.28 -42.95 8.18
N VAL A 21 -22.59 -43.18 8.00
CA VAL A 21 -23.48 -43.68 9.06
C VAL A 21 -23.72 -45.19 9.01
N GLU A 22 -23.37 -45.88 7.91
CA GLU A 22 -23.61 -47.32 7.72
C GLU A 22 -22.32 -48.18 7.65
N ASP A 23 -21.44 -48.11 8.65
CA ASP A 23 -20.62 -49.28 9.01
C ASP A 23 -20.33 -49.37 10.52
N HIS A 24 -20.72 -50.49 11.13
CA HIS A 24 -20.61 -50.71 12.57
C HIS A 24 -20.55 -52.20 12.97
N SER A 25 -19.58 -52.95 12.44
CA SER A 25 -19.23 -54.28 12.99
C SER A 25 -17.79 -54.74 12.75
N GLU A 26 -17.05 -54.98 13.85
CA GLU A 26 -15.94 -55.95 13.99
C GLU A 26 -14.61 -55.64 13.22
N ASP A 27 -13.40 -56.05 13.62
CA ASP A 27 -12.96 -56.79 14.83
C ASP A 27 -11.56 -56.35 15.38
N LYS A 28 -11.02 -57.13 16.34
CA LYS A 28 -9.92 -56.84 17.29
C LYS A 28 -8.46 -56.77 16.77
N HIS A 29 -7.64 -56.14 17.62
CA HIS A 29 -6.22 -56.42 17.93
C HIS A 29 -5.13 -56.33 16.85
N ARG A 30 -4.15 -55.43 17.08
CA ARG A 30 -2.75 -55.86 17.25
C ARG A 30 -1.89 -54.92 18.09
N GLU A 31 -0.68 -55.39 18.43
CA GLU A 31 0.17 -54.95 19.54
C GLU A 31 1.03 -53.71 19.25
N SER A 32 1.49 -53.05 20.32
CA SER A 32 2.44 -51.95 20.29
C SER A 32 3.84 -52.37 19.79
N SER A 33 4.54 -51.45 19.13
CA SER A 33 6.00 -51.50 19.04
C SER A 33 6.58 -50.14 19.44
N VAL A 34 7.45 -50.14 20.45
CA VAL A 34 8.19 -48.95 20.92
C VAL A 34 9.50 -48.87 20.15
N ILE A 35 9.84 -47.70 19.64
CA ILE A 35 11.20 -47.38 19.18
C ILE A 35 11.63 -46.09 19.89
N SER A 36 12.58 -46.23 20.80
CA SER A 36 13.32 -45.13 21.40
C SER A 36 14.55 -44.81 20.55
N ILE A 37 14.86 -43.53 20.40
CA ILE A 37 16.21 -43.04 20.05
C ILE A 37 16.46 -41.82 20.94
N ASP A 38 17.54 -41.87 21.71
CA ASP A 38 18.03 -40.81 22.60
C ASP A 38 19.08 -39.91 21.87
N ASP A 39 19.86 -39.13 22.64
CA ASP A 39 21.00 -38.26 22.22
C ASP A 39 20.64 -36.97 21.43
N ASP A 40 21.27 -35.80 21.67
CA ASP A 40 22.22 -35.36 22.72
C ASP A 40 22.27 -33.81 22.86
N SER A 41 22.76 -33.33 24.02
CA SER A 41 23.34 -32.02 24.43
C SER A 41 22.90 -30.64 23.87
N GLY A 42 22.81 -29.62 24.77
CA GLY A 42 22.78 -28.20 24.36
C GLY A 42 22.23 -27.14 25.35
N GLU A 43 22.92 -26.86 26.47
CA GLU A 43 22.77 -25.61 27.27
C GLU A 43 23.41 -24.41 26.50
N GLU A 44 23.21 -23.10 26.72
CA GLU A 44 22.49 -22.22 27.68
C GLU A 44 22.24 -20.84 26.92
N GLN A 45 21.76 -19.67 27.38
CA GLN A 45 21.36 -19.04 28.67
C GLN A 45 20.44 -17.82 28.39
N GLY A 46 19.41 -17.57 29.22
CA GLY A 46 18.70 -16.26 29.35
C GLY A 46 17.72 -15.86 28.23
N ASP A 47 16.75 -14.96 28.44
CA ASP A 47 16.33 -14.28 29.68
C ASP A 47 14.80 -13.99 29.64
N ALA A 48 14.13 -14.00 30.79
CA ALA A 48 12.66 -14.03 30.86
C ALA A 48 12.05 -12.74 31.43
N ILE A 49 11.38 -11.95 30.58
CA ILE A 49 10.70 -10.72 31.01
C ILE A 49 9.40 -11.08 31.74
N MET A 50 9.35 -10.80 33.04
CA MET A 50 8.12 -10.86 33.83
C MET A 50 7.12 -9.79 33.37
N VAL A 51 5.88 -10.21 33.13
CA VAL A 51 4.73 -9.29 33.06
C VAL A 51 3.79 -9.64 34.21
N SER A 52 3.61 -8.69 35.14
CA SER A 52 2.85 -8.89 36.36
C SER A 52 1.36 -9.04 36.07
N VAL A 53 0.78 -10.20 36.37
CA VAL A 53 -0.67 -10.34 36.49
C VAL A 53 -1.09 -9.61 37.76
N VAL A 54 -2.02 -8.65 37.61
CA VAL A 54 -2.67 -7.99 38.75
C VAL A 54 -4.05 -8.60 38.90
N GLU A 55 -4.23 -9.45 39.90
CA GLU A 55 -5.54 -9.94 40.30
C GLU A 55 -6.32 -8.80 40.97
N VAL A 56 -7.55 -8.57 40.50
CA VAL A 56 -8.56 -7.78 41.20
C VAL A 56 -9.87 -8.54 41.10
N SER A 57 -10.27 -9.17 42.20
CA SER A 57 -11.67 -9.53 42.43
C SER A 57 -12.43 -8.30 42.94
N ASP A 58 -13.74 -8.23 42.70
CA ASP A 58 -14.72 -8.36 43.79
C ASP A 58 -16.18 -8.20 43.30
N GLU A 59 -17.04 -9.04 43.91
CA GLU A 59 -18.50 -8.93 44.07
C GLU A 59 -19.46 -9.03 42.85
N GLU A 60 -20.72 -9.35 43.17
CA GLU A 60 -21.72 -9.94 42.27
C GLU A 60 -22.91 -9.00 41.95
N ASP A 61 -23.71 -9.45 40.96
CA ASP A 61 -25.03 -8.98 40.46
C ASP A 61 -26.00 -8.35 41.49
N PRO A 62 -26.93 -7.45 41.08
CA PRO A 62 -28.15 -7.97 40.45
C PRO A 62 -28.79 -7.14 39.30
N GLU A 63 -29.18 -7.88 38.25
CA GLU A 63 -30.35 -7.75 37.36
C GLU A 63 -31.08 -6.39 37.31
N SER A 64 -31.15 -5.79 36.11
CA SER A 64 -32.15 -4.78 35.74
C SER A 64 -32.36 -4.67 34.22
N ASP A 65 -33.04 -5.66 33.63
CA ASP A 65 -33.79 -5.45 32.38
C ASP A 65 -35.13 -4.79 32.73
N PRO A 66 -35.44 -3.63 32.14
CA PRO A 66 -36.69 -3.59 31.39
C PRO A 66 -36.62 -2.72 30.11
N GLY A 67 -36.45 -3.39 28.97
CA GLY A 67 -37.34 -3.18 27.83
C GLY A 67 -36.83 -2.29 26.70
N SER A 68 -36.36 -2.96 25.65
CA SER A 68 -36.68 -2.64 24.25
C SER A 68 -36.63 -1.15 23.86
N GLU A 69 -35.44 -0.56 23.83
CA GLU A 69 -35.18 0.42 22.77
C GLU A 69 -34.85 -0.35 21.48
N ASP A 70 -35.51 0.05 20.40
CA ASP A 70 -35.37 -0.53 19.07
C ASP A 70 -33.92 -0.30 18.60
N GLU A 71 -33.08 -1.35 18.64
CA GLU A 71 -31.79 -1.37 17.94
C GLU A 71 -32.08 -1.33 16.44
N GLY A 72 -32.37 -0.11 15.98
CA GLY A 72 -32.83 0.18 14.63
C GLY A 72 -31.83 -0.38 13.64
N MET A 73 -32.19 -1.55 13.09
CA MET A 73 -31.34 -2.36 12.23
C MET A 73 -30.67 -1.44 11.22
N PHE A 74 -29.36 -1.25 11.33
CA PHE A 74 -28.62 -0.45 10.36
C PHE A 74 -28.69 -1.20 9.03
N ILE A 75 -29.70 -0.85 8.22
CA ILE A 75 -29.80 -1.26 6.82
C ILE A 75 -28.71 -0.47 6.09
N SER A 76 -27.47 -0.94 6.25
CA SER A 76 -26.35 -0.58 5.40
C SER A 76 -26.84 -0.70 3.97
N ASP A 77 -26.73 0.38 3.20
CA ASP A 77 -27.01 0.31 1.78
C ASP A 77 -25.88 -0.50 1.15
N TRP A 78 -26.09 -1.81 1.05
CA TRP A 78 -25.13 -2.77 0.50
C TRP A 78 -24.76 -2.43 -0.96
N THR A 79 -25.54 -1.58 -1.67
CA THR A 79 -25.18 -1.10 -3.01
C THR A 79 -24.08 -0.04 -2.98
N LEU A 80 -23.83 0.60 -1.84
CA LEU A 80 -22.72 1.52 -1.58
C LEU A 80 -21.46 0.82 -1.02
N MET A 81 -21.47 -0.52 -0.90
CA MET A 81 -20.35 -1.29 -0.37
C MET A 81 -19.58 -2.01 -1.48
N CYS A 82 -18.26 -2.08 -1.36
CA CYS A 82 -17.38 -2.76 -2.29
C CYS A 82 -17.57 -4.27 -2.19
N PRO A 83 -18.06 -4.95 -3.25
CA PRO A 83 -18.33 -6.40 -3.18
C PRO A 83 -17.07 -7.28 -3.24
N TYR A 84 -15.89 -6.71 -3.00
CA TYR A 84 -14.60 -7.43 -2.97
C TYR A 84 -13.82 -7.24 -1.66
N CYS A 85 -14.22 -6.29 -0.80
CA CYS A 85 -13.62 -6.08 0.52
C CYS A 85 -14.56 -5.42 1.54
N ASP A 86 -15.83 -5.21 1.18
CA ASP A 86 -16.95 -4.75 2.01
C ASP A 86 -16.74 -3.39 2.71
N GLU A 87 -15.80 -2.59 2.21
CA GLU A 87 -15.63 -1.17 2.55
C GLU A 87 -16.49 -0.27 1.64
N THR A 88 -16.83 0.93 2.11
CA THR A 88 -17.66 1.88 1.35
C THR A 88 -17.03 2.29 0.02
N LEU A 89 -17.87 2.47 -1.00
CA LEU A 89 -17.52 3.05 -2.29
C LEU A 89 -17.66 4.59 -2.26
N PRO A 90 -16.91 5.34 -3.08
CA PRO A 90 -17.18 6.77 -3.29
C PRO A 90 -18.60 6.95 -3.86
N SER A 91 -19.30 8.00 -3.43
CA SER A 91 -20.63 8.35 -3.93
C SER A 91 -20.65 8.72 -5.41
N GLU A 92 -19.53 9.25 -5.92
CA GLU A 92 -19.31 9.61 -7.31
C GLU A 92 -18.03 8.92 -7.82
N PRO A 93 -18.09 7.62 -8.18
CA PRO A 93 -16.91 6.87 -8.63
C PRO A 93 -16.39 7.38 -9.97
N SER A 94 -15.07 7.37 -10.17
CA SER A 94 -14.45 7.74 -11.46
C SER A 94 -14.83 6.76 -12.57
N ASP A 95 -14.72 7.19 -13.84
CA ASP A 95 -14.98 6.28 -14.96
C ASP A 95 -13.94 5.15 -15.07
N ARG A 96 -12.71 5.36 -14.56
CA ARG A 96 -11.71 4.29 -14.38
C ARG A 96 -12.20 3.25 -13.37
N LEU A 97 -12.74 3.67 -12.24
CA LEU A 97 -13.28 2.77 -11.22
C LEU A 97 -14.53 2.04 -11.72
N LYS A 98 -15.45 2.73 -12.40
CA LYS A 98 -16.61 2.11 -13.08
C LYS A 98 -16.19 1.06 -14.11
N HIS A 99 -15.18 1.34 -14.93
CA HIS A 99 -14.68 0.39 -15.93
C HIS A 99 -14.01 -0.82 -15.27
N SER A 100 -13.17 -0.59 -14.26
CA SER A 100 -12.53 -1.65 -13.46
C SER A 100 -13.57 -2.55 -12.76
N ARG A 101 -14.66 -1.97 -12.23
CA ARG A 101 -15.81 -2.73 -11.67
C ARG A 101 -16.35 -3.76 -12.67
N ILE A 102 -16.65 -3.31 -13.89
CA ILE A 102 -17.21 -4.15 -14.97
C ILE A 102 -16.24 -5.30 -15.32
N LEU A 103 -14.97 -4.97 -15.55
CA LEU A 103 -13.93 -5.95 -15.89
C LEU A 103 -13.65 -6.99 -14.80
N LEU A 104 -14.05 -6.74 -13.56
CA LEU A 104 -14.00 -7.70 -12.46
C LEU A 104 -15.32 -8.45 -12.27
N ASP A 105 -16.48 -7.82 -12.51
CA ASP A 105 -17.78 -8.49 -12.48
C ASP A 105 -17.88 -9.61 -13.53
N GLU A 106 -17.31 -9.41 -14.72
CA GLU A 106 -17.18 -10.43 -15.77
C GLU A 106 -16.36 -11.66 -15.36
N LYS A 107 -15.49 -11.52 -14.35
CA LYS A 107 -14.50 -12.54 -13.94
C LYS A 107 -14.77 -13.11 -12.55
N SER A 108 -15.83 -12.66 -11.88
CA SER A 108 -16.18 -13.01 -10.51
C SER A 108 -17.59 -13.56 -10.41
N ILE A 109 -17.85 -14.39 -9.41
CA ILE A 109 -19.16 -14.97 -9.11
C ILE A 109 -19.71 -14.36 -7.82
N LEU A 110 -21.03 -14.28 -7.66
CA LEU A 110 -21.63 -13.93 -6.36
C LEU A 110 -21.34 -15.05 -5.36
N ASP A 111 -20.90 -14.72 -4.15
CA ASP A 111 -20.59 -15.71 -3.11
C ASP A 111 -21.84 -16.11 -2.30
N CYS A 112 -22.90 -16.51 -3.01
CA CYS A 112 -24.25 -16.77 -2.46
C CYS A 112 -24.28 -17.85 -1.35
N ASP A 113 -23.21 -18.64 -1.17
CA ASP A 113 -23.16 -19.74 -0.20
C ASP A 113 -22.39 -19.39 1.10
N ASN A 114 -21.61 -18.30 1.12
CA ASN A 114 -20.52 -18.06 2.08
C ASN A 114 -20.77 -16.84 2.99
N LEU A 115 -22.03 -16.65 3.41
CA LEU A 115 -22.48 -15.53 4.25
C LEU A 115 -21.75 -15.41 5.60
N ASP A 116 -21.11 -16.50 6.06
CA ASP A 116 -20.27 -16.52 7.27
C ASP A 116 -18.97 -15.68 7.11
N VAL A 117 -18.56 -15.39 5.87
CA VAL A 117 -17.37 -14.57 5.55
C VAL A 117 -17.72 -13.10 5.30
N SER A 118 -18.93 -12.82 4.80
CA SER A 118 -19.40 -11.44 4.60
C SER A 118 -20.92 -11.32 4.71
N PRO A 119 -21.43 -10.33 5.48
CA PRO A 119 -22.86 -10.01 5.53
C PRO A 119 -23.36 -9.29 4.27
N ASN A 120 -22.46 -8.90 3.34
CA ASN A 120 -22.83 -8.19 2.12
C ASN A 120 -23.50 -9.14 1.11
N PRO A 121 -24.81 -9.01 0.80
CA PRO A 121 -25.51 -9.88 -0.13
C PRO A 121 -25.03 -9.74 -1.58
N TYR A 122 -24.20 -8.74 -1.87
CA TYR A 122 -23.56 -8.55 -3.18
C TYR A 122 -22.10 -8.99 -3.22
N HIS A 123 -21.54 -9.59 -2.16
CA HIS A 123 -20.14 -10.02 -2.12
C HIS A 123 -19.80 -10.97 -3.27
N ARG A 124 -18.62 -10.81 -3.87
CA ARG A 124 -18.19 -11.52 -5.09
C ARG A 124 -16.82 -12.18 -4.93
N TYR A 125 -16.80 -13.47 -5.23
CA TYR A 125 -15.61 -14.28 -5.22
C TYR A 125 -14.85 -14.22 -6.54
N ILE A 126 -13.53 -14.07 -6.46
CA ILE A 126 -12.61 -14.12 -7.62
C ILE A 126 -11.26 -14.75 -7.22
N ARG A 127 -10.65 -15.50 -8.13
CA ARG A 127 -9.28 -16.03 -7.97
C ARG A 127 -8.38 -15.60 -9.13
N PRO A 128 -7.09 -15.31 -8.87
CA PRO A 128 -6.52 -15.04 -7.54
C PRO A 128 -7.06 -13.72 -6.95
N PHE A 129 -7.10 -13.59 -5.62
CA PHE A 129 -7.61 -12.38 -4.94
C PHE A 129 -6.90 -11.09 -5.40
N VAL A 130 -5.62 -11.15 -5.76
CA VAL A 130 -4.85 -9.99 -6.25
C VAL A 130 -5.47 -9.28 -7.45
N ASN A 131 -6.38 -9.92 -8.19
CA ASN A 131 -7.18 -9.29 -9.25
C ASN A 131 -8.00 -8.09 -8.73
N THR A 132 -8.41 -8.09 -7.46
CA THR A 132 -9.20 -6.98 -6.87
C THR A 132 -8.32 -5.84 -6.38
N LEU A 133 -7.00 -6.02 -6.27
CA LEU A 133 -6.13 -5.11 -5.53
C LEU A 133 -6.11 -3.68 -6.09
N GLU A 134 -6.03 -3.51 -7.41
CA GLU A 134 -6.09 -2.18 -8.03
C GLU A 134 -7.45 -1.50 -7.75
N TYR A 135 -8.56 -2.23 -7.95
CA TYR A 135 -9.91 -1.74 -7.71
C TYR A 135 -10.13 -1.33 -6.24
N CYS A 136 -9.75 -2.21 -5.31
CA CYS A 136 -9.87 -1.96 -3.88
C CYS A 136 -8.96 -0.83 -3.40
N THR A 137 -7.80 -0.62 -4.03
CA THR A 137 -6.95 0.54 -3.75
C THR A 137 -7.55 1.82 -4.33
N ARG A 138 -8.14 1.75 -5.54
CA ARG A 138 -8.75 2.89 -6.24
C ARG A 138 -9.99 3.42 -5.53
N HIS A 139 -10.96 2.60 -5.11
CA HIS A 139 -12.15 3.14 -4.43
C HIS A 139 -11.84 3.71 -3.05
N ARG A 140 -10.90 3.10 -2.29
CA ARG A 140 -10.40 3.65 -1.01
C ARG A 140 -9.74 5.02 -1.21
N PHE A 141 -8.98 5.17 -2.29
CA PHE A 141 -8.37 6.44 -2.66
C PHE A 141 -9.44 7.47 -3.04
N GLU A 142 -10.35 7.17 -3.97
CA GLU A 142 -11.40 8.08 -4.44
C GLU A 142 -12.34 8.53 -3.30
N LEU A 143 -12.73 7.61 -2.40
CA LEU A 143 -13.54 7.90 -1.21
C LEU A 143 -12.86 8.95 -0.30
N ASN A 144 -11.54 8.90 -0.18
CA ASN A 144 -10.77 9.80 0.68
C ASN A 144 -10.23 11.03 -0.04
N LEU A 145 -10.15 11.02 -1.38
CA LEU A 145 -9.53 12.07 -2.20
C LEU A 145 -10.09 13.47 -1.88
N ALA A 146 -11.41 13.60 -1.75
CA ALA A 146 -12.03 14.88 -1.41
C ALA A 146 -11.64 15.40 -0.01
N ASN A 147 -11.35 14.51 0.95
CA ASN A 147 -10.79 14.88 2.26
C ASN A 147 -9.30 15.24 2.17
N SER A 148 -8.53 14.49 1.39
CA SER A 148 -7.09 14.76 1.16
C SER A 148 -6.88 16.13 0.52
N LEU A 149 -7.64 16.47 -0.53
CA LEU A 149 -7.53 17.75 -1.22
C LEU A 149 -7.96 18.93 -0.35
N ARG A 150 -9.10 18.83 0.35
CA ARG A 150 -9.59 19.92 1.23
C ARG A 150 -8.60 20.32 2.33
N ASN A 151 -7.80 19.37 2.80
CA ASN A 151 -6.89 19.55 3.93
C ASN A 151 -5.42 19.74 3.51
N SER A 152 -5.11 19.81 2.21
CA SER A 152 -3.73 19.87 1.73
C SER A 152 -3.34 21.25 1.18
N ALA A 153 -2.10 21.65 1.47
CA ALA A 153 -1.50 22.86 0.89
C ALA A 153 -1.14 22.72 -0.60
N TRP A 154 -1.13 21.50 -1.13
CA TRP A 154 -0.77 21.21 -2.52
C TRP A 154 -1.95 21.10 -3.48
N ALA A 155 -3.20 21.13 -3.00
CA ALA A 155 -4.38 21.10 -3.86
C ALA A 155 -4.46 22.31 -4.81
N SER A 156 -3.78 23.42 -4.52
CA SER A 156 -3.68 24.60 -5.40
C SER A 156 -2.71 24.42 -6.57
N ALA A 157 -1.87 23.39 -6.57
CA ALA A 157 -0.94 23.04 -7.65
C ALA A 157 -1.54 22.00 -8.63
N LEU A 158 -2.87 21.86 -8.64
CA LEU A 158 -3.59 20.86 -9.43
C LEU A 158 -4.58 21.52 -10.42
N PRO A 159 -4.80 20.94 -11.62
CA PRO A 159 -4.12 19.76 -12.16
C PRO A 159 -2.65 20.04 -12.52
N VAL A 160 -1.83 18.99 -12.56
CA VAL A 160 -0.42 19.12 -12.96
C VAL A 160 -0.33 19.30 -14.47
N HIS A 161 0.24 20.41 -14.93
CA HIS A 161 0.50 20.70 -16.34
C HIS A 161 1.81 20.01 -16.78
N PHE A 162 1.68 18.77 -17.25
CA PHE A 162 2.82 17.96 -17.70
C PHE A 162 3.44 18.44 -19.02
N GLU A 163 2.70 19.24 -19.79
CA GLU A 163 3.11 19.79 -21.08
C GLU A 163 4.30 20.74 -20.95
N ASP A 164 4.33 21.54 -19.88
CA ASP A 164 5.41 22.50 -19.59
C ASP A 164 6.54 21.90 -18.73
N LEU A 165 6.35 20.68 -18.19
CA LEU A 165 7.25 20.09 -17.20
C LEU A 165 8.66 19.85 -17.77
N GLU A 166 8.80 19.45 -19.04
CA GLU A 166 10.11 19.26 -19.67
C GLU A 166 10.93 20.56 -19.67
N HIS A 167 10.30 21.68 -20.02
CA HIS A 167 10.91 23.01 -20.01
C HIS A 167 11.26 23.47 -18.58
N ARG A 168 10.37 23.22 -17.60
CA ARG A 168 10.63 23.54 -16.19
C ARG A 168 11.81 22.76 -15.61
N VAL A 169 11.92 21.46 -15.89
CA VAL A 169 13.10 20.67 -15.49
C VAL A 169 14.37 21.17 -16.19
N THR A 170 14.27 21.53 -17.47
CA THR A 170 15.39 22.10 -18.24
C THR A 170 15.89 23.42 -17.65
N SER A 171 14.99 24.28 -17.13
CA SER A 171 15.39 25.57 -16.51
C SER A 171 16.17 25.39 -15.20
N LEU A 172 15.98 24.24 -14.51
CA LEU A 172 16.65 23.89 -13.27
C LEU A 172 18.05 23.25 -13.47
N ILE A 173 18.45 22.90 -14.69
CA ILE A 173 19.68 22.12 -14.95
C ILE A 173 20.93 22.75 -14.32
N ASN A 174 21.13 24.07 -14.43
CA ASN A 174 22.29 24.74 -13.83
C ASN A 174 22.36 24.55 -12.30
N ILE A 175 21.21 24.54 -11.62
CA ILE A 175 21.10 24.34 -10.16
C ILE A 175 21.38 22.88 -9.80
N LEU A 176 21.01 21.94 -10.68
CA LEU A 176 21.24 20.51 -10.52
C LEU A 176 22.70 20.13 -10.86
N GLU A 177 23.36 20.86 -11.75
CA GLU A 177 24.80 20.79 -11.98
C GLU A 177 25.57 21.24 -10.74
N ASP A 178 25.18 22.34 -10.09
CA ASP A 178 25.76 22.75 -8.79
C ASP A 178 25.59 21.66 -7.72
N VAL A 179 24.42 21.00 -7.64
CA VAL A 179 24.19 19.85 -6.74
C VAL A 179 25.06 18.64 -7.12
N SER A 180 25.31 18.39 -8.41
CA SER A 180 26.21 17.33 -8.88
C SER A 180 27.69 17.63 -8.57
N ASN A 181 28.09 18.89 -8.66
CA ASN A 181 29.45 19.36 -8.37
C ASN A 181 29.74 19.40 -6.86
N TYR A 182 28.77 19.82 -6.05
CA TYR A 182 28.91 20.05 -4.60
C TYR A 182 27.83 19.32 -3.77
N PRO A 183 27.72 17.98 -3.85
CA PRO A 183 26.59 17.23 -3.28
C PRO A 183 26.64 17.08 -1.76
N LEU A 184 27.75 17.42 -1.10
CA LEU A 184 27.96 17.19 0.34
C LEU A 184 26.91 17.89 1.22
N ASP A 185 26.39 19.04 0.78
CA ASP A 185 25.34 19.79 1.47
C ASP A 185 23.91 19.34 1.09
N ASN A 186 23.76 18.41 0.14
CA ASN A 186 22.46 17.90 -0.28
C ASN A 186 22.00 16.72 0.59
N GLU A 187 20.83 16.86 1.22
CA GLU A 187 20.29 15.85 2.16
C GLU A 187 20.07 14.46 1.53
N PHE A 188 19.72 14.39 0.25
CA PHE A 188 19.50 13.13 -0.46
C PHE A 188 20.82 12.42 -0.77
N TYR A 189 21.88 13.18 -1.06
CA TYR A 189 23.22 12.61 -1.20
C TYR A 189 23.77 12.13 0.16
N GLN A 190 23.55 12.89 1.23
CA GLN A 190 23.89 12.44 2.59
C GLN A 190 23.11 11.17 2.99
N ASP A 191 21.83 11.06 2.61
CA ASP A 191 21.05 9.83 2.77
C ASP A 191 21.63 8.66 1.96
N LEU A 192 22.06 8.93 0.72
CA LEU A 192 22.66 7.93 -0.16
C LEU A 192 24.00 7.42 0.37
N GLN A 193 24.88 8.32 0.83
CA GLN A 193 26.12 7.95 1.49
C GLN A 193 25.84 7.09 2.72
N ARG A 194 24.95 7.52 3.63
CA ARG A 194 24.58 6.72 4.82
C ARG A 194 24.01 5.34 4.46
N SER A 195 23.27 5.21 3.35
CA SER A 195 22.77 3.91 2.86
C SER A 195 23.90 3.00 2.35
N VAL A 196 24.86 3.56 1.61
CA VAL A 196 26.05 2.85 1.11
C VAL A 196 26.99 2.46 2.25
N GLU A 197 27.22 3.34 3.22
CA GLU A 197 28.03 3.07 4.42
C GLU A 197 27.43 1.96 5.29
N ALA A 198 26.11 1.99 5.52
CA ALA A 198 25.44 1.02 6.38
C ALA A 198 25.25 -0.37 5.77
N THR A 199 25.26 -0.50 4.43
CA THR A 199 24.90 -1.77 3.74
C THR A 199 25.85 -2.23 2.63
N GLY A 200 26.75 -1.37 2.16
CA GLY A 200 27.61 -1.57 0.99
C GLY A 200 26.87 -1.32 -0.34
N GLU A 201 27.60 -0.82 -1.35
CA GLU A 201 27.04 -0.45 -2.68
C GLU A 201 26.08 -1.50 -3.26
N SER A 202 26.45 -2.78 -3.18
CA SER A 202 25.67 -3.90 -3.72
C SER A 202 24.26 -4.04 -3.11
N ARG A 203 24.10 -3.81 -1.80
CA ARG A 203 22.78 -3.82 -1.14
C ARG A 203 22.08 -2.47 -1.24
N ALA A 204 22.81 -1.37 -1.10
CA ALA A 204 22.27 -0.02 -1.22
C ALA A 204 21.63 0.22 -2.60
N PHE A 205 22.33 -0.15 -3.67
CA PHE A 205 21.86 0.04 -5.06
C PHE A 205 21.00 -1.12 -5.59
N GLY A 206 21.05 -2.30 -4.96
CA GLY A 206 20.20 -3.45 -5.28
C GLY A 206 18.73 -3.27 -4.88
N ALA A 207 17.88 -4.22 -5.26
CA ALA A 207 16.42 -4.12 -5.11
C ALA A 207 15.94 -3.81 -3.68
N ILE A 208 16.60 -4.37 -2.65
CA ILE A 208 16.28 -4.08 -1.24
C ILE A 208 16.52 -2.60 -0.92
N GLY A 209 17.71 -2.06 -1.23
CA GLY A 209 18.04 -0.66 -0.97
C GLY A 209 17.30 0.32 -1.88
N GLN A 210 16.80 -0.11 -3.05
CA GLN A 210 15.84 0.66 -3.86
C GLN A 210 14.49 0.75 -3.14
N TYR A 211 13.93 -0.39 -2.72
CA TYR A 211 12.66 -0.45 -1.97
C TYR A 211 12.72 0.38 -0.67
N SER A 212 13.80 0.28 0.10
CA SER A 212 14.02 1.12 1.30
C SER A 212 14.11 2.62 1.02
N SER A 213 14.29 3.04 -0.24
CA SER A 213 14.38 4.44 -0.63
C SER A 213 13.16 4.99 -1.39
N ILE A 214 12.20 4.13 -1.77
CA ILE A 214 11.11 4.49 -2.71
C ILE A 214 10.28 5.72 -2.27
N ASN A 215 9.99 5.84 -0.97
CA ASN A 215 9.27 6.98 -0.41
C ASN A 215 10.09 8.29 -0.42
N ARG A 216 11.43 8.22 -0.47
CA ARG A 216 12.32 9.38 -0.56
C ARG A 216 12.56 9.83 -2.01
N THR A 217 12.67 8.88 -2.94
CA THR A 217 12.83 9.10 -4.39
C THR A 217 11.53 9.47 -5.11
N SER A 218 10.39 9.46 -4.41
CA SER A 218 9.11 9.90 -4.94
C SER A 218 9.12 11.36 -5.40
N THR A 219 8.20 11.72 -6.29
CA THR A 219 8.06 13.06 -6.88
C THR A 219 6.91 13.88 -6.29
N GLY A 220 6.18 13.34 -5.30
CA GLY A 220 4.97 13.96 -4.76
C GLY A 220 3.80 13.84 -5.74
N TYR A 221 2.95 14.87 -5.84
CA TYR A 221 1.78 14.90 -6.74
C TYR A 221 2.12 14.69 -8.22
N TYR A 222 3.37 14.92 -8.63
CA TYR A 222 3.88 14.64 -9.98
C TYR A 222 3.82 13.16 -10.39
N GLY A 223 3.83 12.22 -9.44
CA GLY A 223 3.69 10.78 -9.71
C GLY A 223 4.77 10.16 -10.61
N GLU A 224 4.50 8.94 -11.09
CA GLU A 224 5.43 8.20 -11.94
C GLU A 224 5.57 8.85 -13.33
N ARG A 225 4.50 9.45 -13.88
CA ARG A 225 4.53 10.25 -15.11
C ARG A 225 5.51 11.42 -15.02
N GLY A 226 5.44 12.19 -13.92
CA GLY A 226 6.40 13.26 -13.66
C GLY A 226 7.80 12.73 -13.41
N MET A 227 7.95 11.59 -12.72
CA MET A 227 9.24 10.93 -12.52
C MET A 227 9.89 10.51 -13.84
N ALA A 228 9.11 10.00 -14.80
CA ALA A 228 9.58 9.61 -16.13
C ALA A 228 10.04 10.83 -16.95
N ILE A 229 9.28 11.93 -16.94
CA ILE A 229 9.65 13.18 -17.62
C ILE A 229 10.93 13.77 -17.01
N ILE A 230 11.01 13.89 -15.68
CA ILE A 230 12.19 14.37 -14.98
C ILE A 230 13.40 13.48 -15.31
N PHE A 231 13.26 12.15 -15.20
CA PHE A 231 14.34 11.20 -15.51
C PHE A 231 14.83 11.31 -16.95
N ASN A 232 13.94 11.50 -17.92
CA ASN A 232 14.28 11.63 -19.33
C ASN A 232 15.15 12.89 -19.59
N VAL A 233 14.73 14.06 -19.06
CA VAL A 233 15.51 15.30 -19.19
C VAL A 233 16.87 15.16 -18.51
N LEU A 234 16.89 14.68 -17.26
CA LEU A 234 18.15 14.53 -16.51
C LEU A 234 19.10 13.54 -17.19
N SER A 235 18.60 12.44 -17.77
CA SER A 235 19.45 11.47 -18.49
C SER A 235 19.98 11.98 -19.83
N GLY A 236 19.35 13.02 -20.40
CA GLY A 236 19.86 13.73 -21.58
C GLY A 236 20.98 14.73 -21.26
N HIS A 237 20.98 15.30 -20.06
CA HIS A 237 21.99 16.28 -19.61
C HIS A 237 23.16 15.65 -18.83
N PHE A 238 22.89 14.66 -17.97
CA PHE A 238 23.87 14.06 -17.07
C PHE A 238 24.38 12.70 -17.62
N PRO A 239 25.70 12.51 -17.83
CA PRO A 239 26.23 11.32 -18.49
C PRO A 239 26.07 10.04 -17.65
N VAL A 240 24.99 9.30 -17.91
CA VAL A 240 24.52 8.12 -17.16
C VAL A 240 25.56 7.00 -16.90
N ASN A 241 26.63 6.94 -17.70
CA ASN A 241 27.68 5.93 -17.61
C ASN A 241 28.84 6.30 -16.68
N GLU A 242 28.87 7.53 -16.14
CA GLU A 242 29.96 8.02 -15.30
C GLU A 242 29.74 7.74 -13.80
N ARG A 243 30.72 8.10 -12.94
CA ARG A 243 30.57 8.09 -11.48
C ARG A 243 30.83 9.49 -10.92
N VAL A 244 29.84 10.02 -10.20
CA VAL A 244 29.88 11.33 -9.54
C VAL A 244 30.10 11.10 -8.05
N TRP A 245 31.18 11.69 -7.49
CA TRP A 245 31.59 11.50 -6.09
C TRP A 245 31.65 10.03 -5.63
N GLY A 246 32.05 9.13 -6.55
CA GLY A 246 32.11 7.69 -6.32
C GLY A 246 30.79 6.94 -6.59
N VAL A 247 29.65 7.61 -6.65
CA VAL A 247 28.33 6.99 -6.93
C VAL A 247 28.11 6.87 -8.45
N PRO A 248 27.58 5.74 -8.98
CA PRO A 248 27.18 5.65 -10.39
C PRO A 248 26.12 6.70 -10.76
N MET A 249 26.30 7.41 -11.88
CA MET A 249 25.46 8.55 -12.26
C MET A 249 23.96 8.19 -12.27
N MET A 250 23.57 7.01 -12.78
CA MET A 250 22.19 6.52 -12.71
C MET A 250 21.61 6.49 -11.27
N GLN A 251 22.39 6.04 -10.28
CA GLN A 251 21.93 6.07 -8.88
C GLN A 251 21.89 7.49 -8.32
N PHE A 252 22.80 8.36 -8.74
CA PHE A 252 22.81 9.77 -8.37
C PHE A 252 21.59 10.53 -8.96
N ILE A 253 21.24 10.28 -10.22
CA ILE A 253 20.01 10.79 -10.84
C ILE A 253 18.78 10.32 -10.06
N TYR A 254 18.59 9.00 -9.91
CA TYR A 254 17.39 8.45 -9.27
C TYR A 254 17.21 8.85 -7.79
N ARG A 255 18.32 9.00 -7.05
CA ARG A 255 18.26 9.18 -5.59
C ARG A 255 18.59 10.59 -5.10
N VAL A 256 19.22 11.43 -5.92
CA VAL A 256 19.57 12.82 -5.57
C VAL A 256 18.85 13.79 -6.49
N LEU A 257 19.09 13.72 -7.80
CA LEU A 257 18.62 14.76 -8.73
C LEU A 257 17.10 14.72 -8.96
N ILE A 258 16.47 13.53 -9.08
CA ILE A 258 15.00 13.43 -9.19
C ILE A 258 14.28 14.05 -7.96
N PRO A 259 14.56 13.63 -6.71
CA PRO A 259 13.85 14.17 -5.55
C PRO A 259 14.24 15.63 -5.23
N GLU A 260 15.44 16.09 -5.61
CA GLU A 260 15.81 17.53 -5.61
C GLU A 260 14.95 18.31 -6.61
N THR A 261 14.87 17.85 -7.87
CA THR A 261 14.05 18.48 -8.92
C THR A 261 12.59 18.59 -8.50
N ALA A 262 12.02 17.52 -7.95
CA ALA A 262 10.65 17.52 -7.44
C ALA A 262 10.44 18.57 -6.34
N ILE A 263 11.41 18.80 -5.45
CA ILE A 263 11.33 19.89 -4.47
C ILE A 263 11.35 21.26 -5.14
N ARG A 264 12.21 21.49 -6.14
CA ARG A 264 12.28 22.79 -6.83
C ARG A 264 11.00 23.12 -7.61
N LEU A 265 10.40 22.11 -8.23
CA LEU A 265 9.09 22.24 -8.86
C LEU A 265 8.01 22.60 -7.83
N ILE A 266 7.97 21.91 -6.68
CA ILE A 266 7.03 22.20 -5.58
C ILE A 266 7.27 23.61 -4.97
N GLU A 267 8.54 24.07 -4.87
CA GLU A 267 8.90 25.43 -4.46
C GLU A 267 8.37 26.48 -5.45
N GLU A 268 8.42 26.21 -6.75
CA GLU A 268 7.88 27.06 -7.82
C GLU A 268 6.34 27.08 -7.84
N ASP A 269 5.70 25.91 -7.86
CA ASP A 269 4.24 25.70 -7.93
C ASP A 269 3.50 26.41 -6.79
N LEU A 270 4.08 26.38 -5.59
CA LEU A 270 3.49 26.95 -4.38
C LEU A 270 4.05 28.34 -4.02
N HIS A 271 4.82 28.92 -4.94
CA HIS A 271 5.41 30.26 -4.84
C HIS A 271 6.17 30.48 -3.52
N LEU A 272 7.05 29.54 -3.17
CA LEU A 272 7.93 29.59 -2.00
C LEU A 272 9.16 30.49 -2.28
N ILE A 273 8.85 31.74 -2.64
CA ILE A 273 9.69 32.76 -3.32
C ILE A 273 11.09 32.93 -2.74
N ASN A 274 11.29 32.71 -1.44
CA ASN A 274 12.55 33.00 -0.77
C ASN A 274 13.52 31.80 -0.73
N SER A 275 13.10 30.60 -1.16
CA SER A 275 13.92 29.36 -1.16
C SER A 275 14.67 29.10 0.16
N THR A 276 14.09 29.49 1.29
CA THR A 276 14.74 29.36 2.60
C THR A 276 14.76 27.91 3.10
N ALA A 277 15.54 27.65 4.14
CA ALA A 277 15.47 26.38 4.87
C ALA A 277 14.09 26.09 5.53
N ALA A 278 13.16 27.05 5.59
CA ALA A 278 11.77 26.81 5.99
C ALA A 278 10.89 26.43 4.79
N ASP A 279 11.05 27.14 3.67
CA ASP A 279 10.40 26.86 2.39
C ASP A 279 10.72 25.44 1.91
N ARG A 280 12.00 25.08 1.86
CA ARG A 280 12.47 23.75 1.44
C ARG A 280 11.88 22.63 2.31
N ARG A 281 11.83 22.81 3.64
CA ARG A 281 11.18 21.84 4.56
C ARG A 281 9.69 21.68 4.29
N THR A 282 9.04 22.76 3.87
CA THR A 282 7.63 22.74 3.47
C THR A 282 7.45 21.96 2.16
N ALA A 283 8.31 22.18 1.16
CA ALA A 283 8.33 21.40 -0.08
C ALA A 283 8.65 19.91 0.15
N ILE A 284 9.63 19.57 1.01
CA ILE A 284 9.95 18.18 1.41
C ILE A 284 8.72 17.49 2.02
N LYS A 285 8.05 18.17 2.97
CA LYS A 285 6.84 17.68 3.63
C LYS A 285 5.71 17.46 2.62
N ILE A 286 5.47 18.44 1.75
CA ILE A 286 4.43 18.38 0.72
C ILE A 286 4.71 17.26 -0.29
N LYS A 287 5.97 17.04 -0.67
CA LYS A 287 6.37 15.89 -1.51
C LYS A 287 5.91 14.59 -0.85
N ALA A 288 6.19 14.38 0.42
CA ALA A 288 5.77 13.17 1.14
C ALA A 288 4.25 13.03 1.27
N GLU A 289 3.54 14.11 1.66
CA GLU A 289 2.08 14.11 1.83
C GLU A 289 1.31 13.90 0.51
N SER A 290 1.88 14.29 -0.62
CA SER A 290 1.26 14.19 -1.95
C SER A 290 1.65 12.94 -2.75
N THR A 291 2.64 12.14 -2.31
CA THR A 291 3.10 10.93 -3.02
C THR A 291 1.96 9.95 -3.31
N ASN A 292 1.03 9.73 -2.37
CA ASN A 292 -0.09 8.81 -2.61
C ASN A 292 -1.04 9.31 -3.71
N TYR A 293 -1.24 10.63 -3.82
CA TYR A 293 -2.02 11.22 -4.91
C TYR A 293 -1.29 11.08 -6.25
N GLY A 294 0.01 11.41 -6.30
CA GLY A 294 0.80 11.27 -7.51
C GLY A 294 0.86 9.84 -8.03
N ASN A 295 1.04 8.86 -7.15
CA ASN A 295 1.05 7.45 -7.55
C ASN A 295 -0.32 6.97 -8.05
N MET A 296 -1.43 7.46 -7.49
CA MET A 296 -2.78 7.02 -7.89
C MET A 296 -3.27 7.72 -9.16
N GLU A 297 -3.16 9.04 -9.27
CA GLU A 297 -3.67 9.78 -10.45
C GLU A 297 -2.64 9.84 -11.58
N ASN A 298 -1.36 10.03 -11.26
CA ASN A 298 -0.28 10.27 -12.22
C ASN A 298 0.71 9.09 -12.32
N GLY A 299 0.33 7.89 -11.84
CA GLY A 299 1.18 6.69 -11.87
C GLY A 299 0.88 5.70 -13.00
N HIS A 300 -0.22 5.85 -13.73
CA HIS A 300 -0.73 4.82 -14.65
C HIS A 300 -1.34 5.40 -15.94
N GLU A 301 -0.48 5.78 -16.88
CA GLU A 301 -0.73 5.97 -18.33
C GLU A 301 0.33 5.21 -19.14
#